data_AF-A0A8J3NRA2-F1
#
_entry.id   AF-A0A8J3NRA2-F1
#
_cell.length_a   1.000
_cell.length_b   1.000
_cell.length_c   1.000
_cell.angle_alpha   90.00
_cell.angle_beta   90.00
_cell.angle_gamma   90.00
#
_symmetry.space_group_name_H-M   'P 1'
#
loop_
_entity.id
_entity.type
_entity.pdbx_description
1 polymer ?
#
loop_
_entity_poly.entity_id
_entity_poly.type
_entity_poly.pdbx_seq_one_letter_code
_entity_poly.pdbx_strand_id
1 'polypeptide(L)'
;MPEPRQRWPLAPRELDEPHPSRLREDHPDRAEILARHAEALRDGTPGYLDPSSGLFVLSAGFLAKRGFCCTRGCRHCPYVT
;
A
#
# COMPACT_ATOMS: atom_id res chain seq x y z
N MET A 1 14.26 6.50 -24.50
CA MET A 1 14.66 6.99 -23.16
C MET A 1 13.47 6.78 -22.23
N PRO A 2 13.49 5.87 -21.24
CA PRO A 2 12.40 5.83 -20.27
C PRO A 2 12.43 7.12 -19.44
N GLU A 3 11.28 7.77 -19.35
CA GLU A 3 11.07 9.08 -18.73
C GLU A 3 11.55 9.13 -17.27
N PRO A 4 11.98 10.30 -16.75
CA PRO A 4 12.42 10.43 -15.37
C PRO A 4 11.27 10.01 -14.45
N ARG A 5 11.53 8.97 -13.64
CA ARG A 5 10.59 8.41 -12.66
C ARG A 5 10.07 9.53 -11.77
N GLN A 6 8.91 10.11 -12.12
CA GLN A 6 8.29 11.18 -11.34
C GLN A 6 8.06 10.65 -9.93
N ARG A 7 8.85 11.18 -8.98
CA ARG A 7 8.67 10.87 -7.58
C ARG A 7 7.38 11.52 -7.14
N TRP A 8 6.35 10.72 -6.86
CA TRP A 8 5.10 11.27 -6.35
C TRP A 8 5.29 11.69 -4.89
N PRO A 9 4.68 12.79 -4.45
CA PRO A 9 4.69 13.17 -3.05
C PRO A 9 3.88 12.14 -2.25
N LEU A 10 4.48 11.61 -1.18
CA LEU A 10 3.76 10.77 -0.23
C LEU A 10 2.72 11.62 0.48
N ALA A 11 1.54 11.05 0.74
CA ALA A 11 0.54 11.67 1.59
C ALA A 11 1.11 11.86 3.02
N PRO A 12 0.68 12.90 3.76
CA PRO A 12 1.15 13.18 5.12
C PRO A 12 0.52 12.22 6.15
N ARG A 13 0.60 10.91 5.91
CA ARG A 13 0.10 9.84 6.77
C ARG A 13 1.14 8.73 6.87
N GLU A 14 1.02 7.92 7.90
CA GLU A 14 1.93 6.80 8.08
C GLU A 14 1.73 5.73 6.99
N LEU A 15 2.77 4.95 6.72
CA LEU A 15 2.75 3.97 5.64
C LEU A 15 1.82 2.79 5.93
N ASP A 16 1.61 2.48 7.22
CA ASP A 16 0.68 1.47 7.73
C ASP A 16 -0.78 1.88 7.63
N GLU A 17 -1.08 3.18 7.52
CA GLU A 17 -2.45 3.64 7.46
C GLU A 17 -2.97 3.62 6.01
N PRO A 18 -3.96 2.79 5.62
CA PRO A 18 -4.58 2.83 4.31
C PRO A 18 -5.52 4.03 4.17
N HIS A 19 -5.70 4.49 2.93
CA HIS A 19 -6.69 5.52 2.65
C HIS A 19 -8.12 4.92 2.69
N PRO A 20 -9.12 5.58 3.31
CA PRO A 20 -10.49 5.06 3.42
C PRO A 20 -11.15 4.76 2.07
N SER A 21 -10.82 5.52 1.01
CA SER A 21 -11.28 5.23 -0.36
C SER A 21 -10.69 3.97 -0.98
N ARG A 22 -9.62 3.39 -0.39
CA ARG A 22 -8.94 2.19 -0.87
C ARG A 22 -9.26 0.97 0.00
N LEU A 23 -9.28 1.16 1.32
CA LEU A 23 -9.76 0.18 2.28
C LEU A 23 -10.82 0.85 3.15
N ARG A 24 -12.08 0.53 2.89
CA ARG A 24 -13.20 1.04 3.69
C ARG A 24 -13.08 0.53 5.12
N GLU A 25 -13.47 1.36 6.08
CA GLU A 25 -13.46 1.00 7.51
C GLU A 25 -14.35 -0.20 7.83
N ASP A 26 -15.47 -0.34 7.12
CA ASP A 26 -16.45 -1.41 7.25
C ASP A 26 -16.02 -2.74 6.60
N HIS A 27 -14.81 -2.82 6.05
CA HIS A 27 -14.37 -4.05 5.38
C HIS A 27 -14.17 -5.18 6.42
N PRO A 28 -14.80 -6.36 6.25
CA PRO A 28 -14.78 -7.43 7.24
C PRO A 28 -13.35 -7.89 7.57
N ASP A 29 -12.49 -7.99 6.55
CA ASP A 29 -11.08 -8.39 6.73
C ASP A 29 -10.12 -7.24 7.04
N ARG A 30 -10.60 -6.02 7.35
CA ARG A 30 -9.73 -4.82 7.52
C ARG A 30 -8.60 -5.06 8.52
N ALA A 31 -8.91 -5.63 9.67
CA ALA A 31 -7.93 -5.90 10.73
C ALA A 31 -6.83 -6.86 10.26
N GLU A 32 -7.19 -7.92 9.55
CA GLU A 32 -6.24 -8.90 9.03
C GLU A 32 -5.36 -8.31 7.92
N ILE A 33 -5.95 -7.53 7.02
CA ILE A 33 -5.23 -6.84 5.95
C ILE A 33 -4.21 -5.86 6.55
N LEU A 34 -4.59 -5.10 7.58
CA LEU A 34 -3.70 -4.20 8.31
C LEU A 34 -2.58 -4.97 9.00
N ALA A 35 -2.90 -6.07 9.69
CA ALA A 35 -1.89 -6.89 10.37
C ALA A 35 -0.87 -7.47 9.37
N ARG A 36 -1.32 -8.00 8.24
CA ARG A 36 -0.45 -8.53 7.18
C ARG A 36 0.38 -7.47 6.49
N HIS A 37 -0.19 -6.28 6.29
CA HIS A 37 0.55 -5.14 5.77
C HIS A 37 1.62 -4.67 6.77
N ALA A 38 1.28 -4.53 8.04
CA ALA A 38 2.21 -4.14 9.09
C ALA A 38 3.33 -5.17 9.25
N GLU A 39 3.02 -6.47 9.17
CA GLU A 39 4.04 -7.52 9.11
C GLU A 39 4.96 -7.35 7.89
N ALA A 40 4.39 -7.12 6.71
CA ALA A 40 5.19 -6.88 5.51
C ALA A 40 6.07 -5.63 5.60
N LEU A 41 5.59 -4.57 6.26
CA LEU A 41 6.39 -3.38 6.55
C LEU A 41 7.55 -3.69 7.51
N ARG A 42 7.29 -4.43 8.59
CA ARG A 42 8.32 -4.81 9.58
C ARG A 42 9.38 -5.71 8.97
N ASP A 43 8.95 -6.70 8.19
CA ASP A 43 9.85 -7.65 7.52
C ASP A 43 10.55 -7.02 6.29
N GLY A 44 10.12 -5.82 5.89
CA GLY A 44 10.63 -5.15 4.69
C GLY A 44 10.27 -5.87 3.39
N THR A 45 9.23 -6.70 3.40
CA THR A 45 8.75 -7.41 2.22
C THR A 45 7.96 -6.47 1.29
N PRO A 46 8.00 -6.75 -0.03
CA PRO A 46 7.42 -5.85 -1.03
C PRO A 46 5.88 -5.76 -0.98
N GLY A 47 5.21 -6.66 -0.27
CA GLY A 47 3.76 -6.75 -0.22
C GLY A 47 3.30 -8.00 0.54
N TYR A 48 1.98 -8.15 0.62
CA TYR A 48 1.30 -9.24 1.31
C TYR A 48 0.18 -9.80 0.42
N LEU A 49 -0.25 -11.02 0.71
CA LEU A 49 -1.38 -11.62 0.04
C LEU A 49 -2.66 -11.18 0.75
N ASP A 50 -3.57 -10.59 -0.02
CA ASP A 50 -4.81 -10.07 0.52
C ASP A 50 -5.81 -11.22 0.73
N PRO A 51 -6.27 -11.48 1.97
CA PRO A 51 -7.13 -12.62 2.27
C PRO A 51 -8.53 -12.49 1.64
N SER A 52 -8.96 -11.25 1.38
CA SER A 52 -10.29 -10.95 0.86
C SER A 52 -10.37 -11.12 -0.66
N SER A 53 -9.39 -10.59 -1.40
CA SER A 53 -9.37 -10.63 -2.86
C SER A 53 -8.49 -11.73 -3.43
N GLY A 54 -7.63 -12.36 -2.62
CA GLY A 54 -6.63 -13.33 -3.05
C GLY A 54 -5.49 -12.72 -3.89
N LEU A 55 -5.42 -11.39 -3.99
CA LEU A 55 -4.44 -10.68 -4.81
C LEU A 55 -3.21 -10.31 -3.99
N PHE A 56 -2.06 -10.24 -4.66
CA PHE A 56 -0.85 -9.71 -4.05
C PHE A 56 -0.87 -8.18 -4.03
N VAL A 57 -0.93 -7.61 -2.82
CA VAL A 57 -0.99 -6.16 -2.60
C VAL A 57 0.37 -5.67 -2.13
N LEU A 58 0.92 -4.67 -2.83
CA LEU A 58 2.21 -4.07 -2.48
C LEU A 58 2.11 -3.29 -1.17
N SER A 59 3.16 -3.39 -0.35
CA SER A 59 3.28 -2.62 0.89
C SER A 59 3.59 -1.16 0.57
N ALA A 60 3.12 -0.28 1.45
CA ALA A 60 3.35 1.16 1.30
C ALA A 60 4.85 1.50 1.40
N GLY A 61 5.60 0.79 2.24
CA GLY A 61 7.05 0.95 2.39
C GLY A 61 7.80 0.62 1.10
N PHE A 62 7.41 -0.44 0.40
CA PHE A 62 7.99 -0.74 -0.91
C PHE A 62 7.68 0.34 -1.95
N LEU A 63 6.43 0.83 -1.98
CA LEU A 63 6.03 1.90 -2.89
C LEU A 63 6.74 3.22 -2.58
N ALA A 64 6.92 3.56 -1.31
CA ALA A 64 7.67 4.74 -0.86
C ALA A 64 9.14 4.65 -1.26
N LYS A 65 9.77 3.48 -1.07
CA LYS A 65 11.16 3.22 -1.49
C LYS A 65 11.33 3.28 -3.01
N ARG A 66 10.35 2.75 -3.76
CA ARG A 66 10.31 2.80 -5.23
C ARG A 66 10.09 4.21 -5.78
N GLY A 67 9.40 5.06 -5.02
CA GLY A 67 9.20 6.47 -5.33
C GLY A 67 8.07 6.75 -6.32
N PHE A 68 7.30 5.77 -6.79
CA PHE A 68 6.15 6.05 -7.68
C PHE A 68 4.97 5.11 -7.45
N CYS A 69 3.77 5.59 -7.76
CA CYS A 69 2.56 4.77 -7.71
C CYS A 69 2.53 3.77 -8.87
N CYS A 70 2.24 2.52 -8.56
CA CYS A 70 2.11 1.46 -9.56
C CYS A 70 0.81 1.53 -10.37
N THR A 71 -0.08 2.50 -10.10
CA THR A 71 -1.43 2.67 -10.68
C THR A 71 -2.35 1.45 -10.65
N ARG A 72 -1.96 0.38 -9.93
CA ARG A 72 -2.76 -0.85 -9.74
C ARG A 72 -3.89 -0.74 -8.73
N GLY A 73 -4.04 0.42 -8.11
CA GLY A 73 -5.09 0.65 -7.10
C GLY A 73 -4.93 -0.18 -5.82
N CYS A 74 -3.69 -0.36 -5.35
CA CYS A 74 -3.40 -1.07 -4.11
C CYS A 74 -4.10 -0.43 -2.88
N ARG A 75 -4.46 -1.27 -1.91
CA ARG A 75 -5.22 -0.89 -0.71
C ARG A 75 -4.47 0.10 0.20
N HIS A 76 -3.14 -0.01 0.22
CA HIS A 76 -2.24 0.82 1.03
C HIS A 76 -1.36 1.74 0.17
N CYS A 77 -1.89 2.30 -0.92
CA CYS A 77 -1.09 3.21 -1.74
C CYS A 77 -0.72 4.47 -0.92
N PRO A 78 0.57 4.81 -0.73
CA PRO A 78 0.97 5.95 0.10
C PRO A 78 0.86 7.30 -0.62
N TYR A 79 0.55 7.30 -1.92
CA TYR A 79 0.42 8.51 -2.74
C TYR A 79 -1.02 8.99 -2.89
N VAL A 80 -2.00 8.20 -2.45
CA VAL A 80 -3.41 8.61 -2.49
C VAL A 80 -3.62 9.56 -1.32
N THR A 81 -4.04 10.79 -1.61
CA THR A 81 -4.49 11.76 -0.61
C THR A 81 -5.96 11.60 -0.31
#